data_AF-A0AAU6E4X7-F1
#
_entry.id   AF-A0AAU6E4X7-F1
#
_cell.length_a   1.000
_cell.length_b   1.000
_cell.length_c   1.000
_cell.angle_alpha   90.00
_cell.angle_beta   90.00
_cell.angle_gamma   90.00
#
_symmetry.space_group_name_H-M   'P 1'
#
loop_
_entity.id
_entity.type
_entity.pdbx_description
1 polymer ?
#
loop_
_entity_poly.entity_id
_entity_poly.type
_entity_poly.pdbx_seq_one_letter_code
_entity_poly.pdbx_strand_id
1 'polypeptide(L)'
;MPFPRSPVSPEAPSPPSPVSLEPPYPPSPPAPFSPPASPPRLLLGSTEDVLGAVPYLLGFHPADSLVVIGLTGSPSRSRLHLTVRWDLPLGPGGLGQIAPLFGKEGVTQVVVVGYGSGPLVTPAVDEALALFRRSELTVVDALRVEDGRYWSYGCSRSDCCPADGVPYERRAGAVAAEAVLHGLVALPDRQALERSLDPVTGPAREAMREATGRLAGELRGRLAGCRDADGFAAEFVADGMARVREAIVTYASGGRLGEDQAVRLGLGLAVIRIRDEAWALVTDESQDTHLKLWHDLTRRLEPRFVPPVASLLGLVAWRRGDSALAGVALTRAHEADPGYSMANLLAHAIHHLVPPHVLNDRMPSPEELDREMGSPRMAWLLPMAALLEDPGGPGPGREAAAGPSRSRVTG
;
A
#
# COMPACT_ATOMS: atom_id res chain seq x y z
N MET A 1 -79.95 -63.25 -2.32
CA MET A 1 -78.74 -62.49 -1.95
C MET A 1 -77.77 -62.51 -3.11
N PRO A 2 -77.43 -61.33 -3.65
CA PRO A 2 -76.10 -61.15 -4.21
C PRO A 2 -75.44 -59.80 -3.84
N PHE A 3 -74.12 -59.86 -3.83
CA PHE A 3 -73.08 -58.90 -3.47
C PHE A 3 -73.27 -57.44 -3.95
N PRO A 4 -72.73 -56.45 -3.20
CA PRO A 4 -72.70 -55.05 -3.61
C PRO A 4 -71.62 -54.82 -4.69
N ARG A 5 -71.97 -54.04 -5.71
CA ARG A 5 -71.03 -53.57 -6.75
C ARG A 5 -70.27 -52.33 -6.27
N SER A 6 -68.99 -52.31 -6.64
CA SER A 6 -67.94 -51.35 -6.31
C SER A 6 -68.26 -49.87 -6.62
N PRO A 7 -67.70 -48.91 -5.86
CA PRO A 7 -67.75 -47.50 -6.21
C PRO A 7 -66.76 -47.15 -7.33
N VAL A 8 -67.21 -46.27 -8.24
CA VAL A 8 -66.46 -45.69 -9.35
C VAL A 8 -65.45 -44.66 -8.81
N SER A 9 -64.19 -44.75 -9.23
CA SER A 9 -63.14 -43.77 -8.92
C SER A 9 -63.20 -42.59 -9.90
N PRO A 10 -62.99 -41.34 -9.45
CA PRO A 10 -62.99 -40.16 -10.31
C PRO A 10 -61.69 -40.03 -11.13
N GLU A 11 -61.87 -39.61 -12.37
CA GLU A 11 -60.89 -39.41 -13.44
C GLU A 11 -59.88 -38.29 -13.11
N ALA A 12 -58.59 -38.54 -13.36
CA ALA A 12 -57.51 -37.58 -13.09
C ALA A 12 -57.38 -36.55 -14.24
N PRO A 13 -57.05 -35.27 -13.95
CA PRO A 13 -56.97 -34.22 -14.97
C PRO A 13 -55.69 -34.32 -15.82
N SER A 14 -55.84 -34.04 -17.12
CA SER A 14 -54.78 -34.04 -18.14
C SER A 14 -53.70 -32.96 -17.91
N PRO A 15 -52.44 -33.20 -18.29
CA PRO A 15 -51.34 -32.23 -18.11
C PRO A 15 -51.40 -31.08 -19.13
N PRO A 16 -50.90 -29.87 -18.77
CA PRO A 16 -50.86 -28.73 -19.67
C PRO A 16 -49.74 -28.82 -20.73
N SER A 17 -50.01 -28.25 -21.90
CA SER A 17 -49.09 -28.19 -23.06
C SER A 17 -47.85 -27.30 -22.79
N PRO A 18 -46.68 -27.61 -23.39
CA PRO A 18 -45.45 -26.88 -23.16
C PRO A 18 -45.44 -25.50 -23.85
N VAL A 19 -44.94 -24.49 -23.13
CA VAL A 19 -44.73 -23.11 -23.58
C VAL A 19 -43.39 -23.01 -24.32
N SER A 20 -43.40 -22.54 -25.57
CA SER A 20 -42.19 -22.28 -26.36
C SER A 20 -41.47 -21.02 -25.86
N LEU A 21 -40.19 -21.13 -25.51
CA LEU A 21 -39.30 -20.02 -25.18
C LEU A 21 -38.56 -19.53 -26.44
N GLU A 22 -38.68 -18.24 -26.78
CA GLU A 22 -37.84 -17.59 -27.81
C GLU A 22 -36.38 -17.45 -27.34
N PRO A 23 -35.40 -17.49 -28.26
CA PRO A 23 -33.98 -17.37 -27.93
C PRO A 23 -33.59 -15.92 -27.56
N PRO A 24 -32.59 -15.73 -26.67
CA PRO A 24 -32.16 -14.41 -26.23
C PRO A 24 -31.40 -13.63 -27.32
N TYR A 25 -31.62 -12.32 -27.35
CA TYR A 25 -30.92 -11.36 -28.23
C TYR A 25 -29.39 -11.38 -28.02
N PRO A 26 -28.57 -11.15 -29.07
CA PRO A 26 -27.12 -11.05 -28.94
C PRO A 26 -26.70 -9.78 -28.16
N PRO A 27 -25.58 -9.82 -27.42
CA PRO A 27 -25.09 -8.69 -26.66
C PRO A 27 -24.62 -7.54 -27.57
N SER A 28 -24.93 -6.30 -27.18
CA SER A 28 -24.46 -5.09 -27.86
C SER A 28 -22.94 -4.95 -27.78
N PRO A 29 -22.28 -4.37 -28.80
CA PRO A 29 -20.83 -4.16 -28.79
C PRO A 29 -20.41 -3.17 -27.69
N PRO A 30 -19.20 -3.31 -27.13
CA PRO A 30 -18.70 -2.40 -26.10
C PRO A 30 -18.53 -0.98 -26.66
N ALA A 31 -18.94 0.01 -25.89
CA ALA A 31 -18.79 1.42 -26.24
C ALA A 31 -17.29 1.81 -26.34
N PRO A 32 -16.92 2.73 -27.23
CA PRO A 32 -15.54 3.18 -27.38
C PRO A 32 -15.03 3.88 -26.10
N PHE A 33 -13.81 3.53 -25.72
CA PHE A 33 -13.11 4.07 -24.56
C PHE A 33 -12.91 5.59 -24.71
N SER A 34 -13.52 6.38 -23.83
CA SER A 34 -13.23 7.81 -23.70
C SER A 34 -12.04 7.98 -22.74
N PRO A 35 -11.04 8.82 -23.06
CA PRO A 35 -9.95 9.11 -22.13
C PRO A 35 -10.52 9.73 -20.83
N PRO A 36 -9.88 9.53 -19.67
CA PRO A 36 -10.45 9.97 -18.40
C PRO A 36 -10.65 11.49 -18.39
N ALA A 37 -11.86 11.88 -18.00
CA ALA A 37 -12.16 13.21 -17.48
C ALA A 37 -11.19 13.55 -16.34
N SER A 38 -11.00 14.84 -16.06
CA SER A 38 -10.21 15.32 -14.93
C SER A 38 -10.41 14.47 -13.67
N PRO A 39 -9.36 14.29 -12.83
CA PRO A 39 -9.46 13.44 -11.64
C PRO A 39 -10.68 13.86 -10.81
N PRO A 40 -11.44 12.89 -10.29
CA PRO A 40 -12.70 13.15 -9.64
C PRO A 40 -12.53 14.10 -8.46
N ARG A 41 -13.44 15.07 -8.34
CA ARG A 41 -13.41 16.07 -7.27
C ARG A 41 -14.60 15.83 -6.35
N LEU A 42 -14.33 15.21 -5.22
CA LEU A 42 -15.29 15.06 -4.13
C LEU A 42 -15.46 16.41 -3.42
N LEU A 43 -16.69 16.91 -3.34
CA LEU A 43 -17.03 18.09 -2.55
C LEU A 43 -17.45 17.65 -1.15
N LEU A 44 -16.72 18.11 -0.12
CA LEU A 44 -17.03 17.81 1.27
C LEU A 44 -17.71 19.03 1.90
N GLY A 45 -19.03 18.97 2.08
CA GLY A 45 -19.85 20.09 2.58
C GLY A 45 -20.22 19.99 4.05
N SER A 46 -20.05 18.81 4.65
CA SER A 46 -20.46 18.50 6.01
C SER A 46 -19.41 17.68 6.77
N THR A 47 -19.56 17.60 8.10
CA THR A 47 -18.76 16.72 8.94
C THR A 47 -18.87 15.26 8.49
N GLU A 48 -20.06 14.80 8.13
CA GLU A 48 -20.29 13.44 7.64
C GLU A 48 -19.56 13.16 6.33
N ASP A 49 -19.50 14.14 5.42
CA ASP A 49 -18.73 14.02 4.18
C ASP A 49 -17.24 13.83 4.47
N VAL A 50 -16.68 14.59 5.41
CA VAL A 50 -15.29 14.45 5.84
C VAL A 50 -15.05 13.05 6.43
N LEU A 51 -15.91 12.62 7.36
CA LEU A 51 -15.80 11.29 7.98
C LEU A 51 -15.97 10.15 6.97
N GLY A 52 -16.81 10.35 5.95
CA GLY A 52 -17.03 9.41 4.85
C GLY A 52 -15.84 9.36 3.88
N ALA A 53 -15.08 10.45 3.73
CA ALA A 53 -13.88 10.50 2.88
C ALA A 53 -12.66 9.82 3.50
N VAL A 54 -12.48 9.91 4.84
CA VAL A 54 -11.26 9.43 5.53
C VAL A 54 -10.87 7.99 5.16
N PRO A 55 -11.78 7.00 5.14
CA PRO A 55 -11.41 5.62 4.81
C PRO A 55 -10.79 5.47 3.42
N TYR A 56 -11.22 6.28 2.45
CA TYR A 56 -10.72 6.24 1.07
C TYR A 56 -9.40 7.01 0.93
N LEU A 57 -9.17 8.02 1.77
CA LEU A 57 -7.87 8.71 1.86
C LEU A 57 -6.79 7.83 2.49
N LEU A 58 -7.17 6.93 3.40
CA LEU A 58 -6.27 6.00 4.08
C LEU A 58 -6.17 4.63 3.41
N GLY A 59 -7.14 4.28 2.53
CA GLY A 59 -7.28 2.94 1.95
C GLY A 59 -7.92 1.89 2.86
N PHE A 60 -8.30 2.25 4.09
CA PHE A 60 -8.98 1.38 5.05
C PHE A 60 -9.75 2.18 6.11
N HIS A 61 -10.69 1.55 6.80
CA HIS A 61 -11.39 2.19 7.92
C HIS A 61 -10.47 2.29 9.16
N PRO A 62 -10.14 3.52 9.62
CA PRO A 62 -9.28 3.70 10.78
C PRO A 62 -9.96 3.27 12.09
N ALA A 63 -9.16 2.70 12.98
CA ALA A 63 -9.47 2.44 14.38
C ALA A 63 -8.26 2.86 15.22
N ASP A 64 -8.49 3.22 16.48
CA ASP A 64 -7.46 3.61 17.45
C ASP A 64 -6.37 4.50 16.85
N SER A 65 -6.80 5.61 16.24
CA SER A 65 -5.91 6.47 15.46
C SER A 65 -6.31 7.94 15.48
N LEU A 66 -5.30 8.80 15.35
CA LEU A 66 -5.48 10.23 15.11
C LEU A 66 -5.21 10.51 13.63
N VAL A 67 -6.17 11.12 12.95
CA VAL A 67 -6.06 11.56 11.56
C VAL A 67 -6.12 13.08 11.52
N VAL A 68 -5.18 13.70 10.81
CA VAL A 68 -5.17 15.15 10.57
C VAL A 68 -5.21 15.40 9.08
N ILE A 69 -6.21 16.16 8.64
CA ILE A 69 -6.41 16.56 7.26
C ILE A 69 -5.97 18.02 7.13
N GLY A 70 -4.93 18.25 6.32
CA GLY A 70 -4.45 19.59 5.98
C GLY A 70 -5.14 20.14 4.75
N LEU A 71 -5.63 21.36 4.85
CA LEU A 71 -6.35 22.07 3.81
C LEU A 71 -5.58 23.33 3.38
N THR A 72 -5.57 23.61 2.08
CA THR A 72 -5.02 24.84 1.48
C THR A 72 -6.14 25.70 0.88
N GLY A 73 -5.84 26.98 0.63
CA GLY A 73 -6.80 27.94 0.07
C GLY A 73 -7.57 28.75 1.12
N SER A 74 -8.65 29.41 0.70
CA SER A 74 -9.51 30.20 1.57
C SER A 74 -10.61 29.35 2.20
N PRO A 75 -11.21 29.74 3.35
CA PRO A 75 -12.28 28.97 3.98
C PRO A 75 -13.47 28.62 3.07
N SER A 76 -13.77 29.49 2.10
CA SER A 76 -14.84 29.29 1.11
C SER A 76 -14.45 28.40 -0.08
N ARG A 77 -13.17 28.06 -0.24
CA ARG A 77 -12.61 27.26 -1.34
C ARG A 77 -11.42 26.42 -0.86
N SER A 78 -11.59 25.78 0.29
CA SER A 78 -10.58 24.89 0.86
C SER A 78 -10.40 23.65 -0.03
N ARG A 79 -9.16 23.22 -0.22
CA ARG A 79 -8.84 21.96 -0.90
C ARG A 79 -8.05 21.08 0.03
N LEU A 80 -8.41 19.80 0.06
CA LEU A 80 -7.58 18.79 0.72
C LEU A 80 -6.21 18.75 0.04
N HIS A 81 -5.17 18.94 0.85
CA HIS A 81 -3.79 18.95 0.37
C HIS A 81 -3.02 17.74 0.87
N LEU A 82 -3.17 17.39 2.15
CA LEU A 82 -2.48 16.25 2.74
C LEU A 82 -3.33 15.61 3.85
N THR A 83 -3.14 14.31 4.08
CA THR A 83 -3.72 13.57 5.20
C THR A 83 -2.60 12.81 5.92
N VAL A 84 -2.51 12.95 7.24
CA VAL A 84 -1.53 12.24 8.07
C VAL A 84 -2.25 11.46 9.17
N ARG A 85 -1.75 10.27 9.48
CA ARG A 85 -2.33 9.35 10.47
C ARG A 85 -1.28 8.91 11.47
N TRP A 86 -1.67 8.84 12.73
CA TRP A 86 -0.93 8.19 13.82
C TRP A 86 -1.75 7.07 14.45
N ASP A 87 -1.07 5.99 14.82
CA ASP A 87 -1.62 5.00 15.75
C ASP A 87 -1.72 5.60 17.17
N LEU A 88 -2.75 5.22 17.92
CA LEU A 88 -2.91 5.58 19.32
C LEU A 88 -2.56 4.39 20.23
N PRO A 89 -2.01 4.63 21.44
CA PRO A 89 -1.70 5.93 22.03
C PRO A 89 -0.48 6.60 21.38
N LEU A 90 -0.45 7.94 21.39
CA LEU A 90 0.73 8.68 20.92
C LEU A 90 1.91 8.47 21.87
N GLY A 91 3.11 8.32 21.30
CA GLY A 91 4.36 8.46 22.03
C GLY A 91 4.64 9.93 22.39
N PRO A 92 5.55 10.20 23.35
CA PRO A 92 5.89 11.57 23.75
C PRO A 92 6.35 12.42 22.55
N GLY A 93 5.67 13.55 22.33
CA GLY A 93 6.00 14.47 21.22
C GLY A 93 5.71 13.89 19.83
N GLY A 94 4.84 12.87 19.73
CA GLY A 94 4.53 12.18 18.47
C GLY A 94 4.01 13.10 17.35
N LEU A 95 3.49 14.28 17.70
CA LEU A 95 2.99 15.28 16.75
C LEU A 95 4.00 16.40 16.44
N GLY A 96 5.19 16.40 17.02
CA GLY A 96 6.11 17.55 16.95
C GLY A 96 6.52 17.99 15.53
N GLN A 97 6.44 17.10 14.54
CA GLN A 97 6.82 17.37 13.15
C GLN A 97 5.67 17.88 12.27
N ILE A 98 4.42 17.80 12.73
CA ILE A 98 3.26 18.07 11.84
C ILE A 98 3.11 19.56 11.52
N ALA A 99 3.29 20.46 12.50
CA ALA A 99 3.13 21.90 12.26
C ALA A 99 4.21 22.46 11.29
N PRO A 100 5.51 22.12 11.43
CA PRO A 100 6.52 22.49 10.44
C PRO A 100 6.24 21.93 9.03
N LEU A 101 5.75 20.69 8.93
CA LEU A 101 5.33 20.12 7.65
C LEU A 101 4.23 20.96 7.02
N PHE A 102 3.18 21.27 7.78
CA PHE A 102 2.02 21.99 7.27
C PHE A 102 2.40 23.41 6.80
N GLY A 103 3.29 24.08 7.53
CA GLY A 103 3.85 25.36 7.11
C GLY A 103 4.62 25.27 5.78
N LYS A 104 5.45 24.24 5.58
CA LYS A 104 6.18 24.02 4.31
C LYS A 104 5.24 23.71 3.14
N GLU A 105 4.18 22.95 3.42
CA GLU A 105 3.17 22.55 2.45
C GLU A 105 2.09 23.62 2.19
N GLY A 106 2.21 24.80 2.81
CA GLY A 106 1.27 25.92 2.64
C GLY A 106 -0.13 25.63 3.20
N VAL A 107 -0.27 24.64 4.08
CA VAL A 107 -1.52 24.33 4.78
C VAL A 107 -1.87 25.46 5.72
N THR A 108 -3.10 25.94 5.64
CA THR A 108 -3.62 27.06 6.46
C THR A 108 -4.71 26.62 7.42
N GLN A 109 -5.35 25.49 7.14
CA GLN A 109 -6.51 24.99 7.84
C GLN A 109 -6.38 23.49 8.09
N VAL A 110 -6.91 23.00 9.21
CA VAL A 110 -6.82 21.58 9.58
C VAL A 110 -8.14 21.05 10.11
N VAL A 111 -8.44 19.78 9.82
CA VAL A 111 -9.48 19.00 10.51
C VAL A 111 -8.80 17.86 11.26
N VAL A 112 -9.10 17.73 12.55
CA VAL A 112 -8.57 16.66 13.40
C VAL A 112 -9.66 15.63 13.64
N VAL A 113 -9.38 14.35 13.41
CA VAL A 113 -10.35 13.26 13.60
C VAL A 113 -9.68 12.13 14.37
N GLY A 114 -10.16 11.86 15.59
CA GLY A 114 -9.72 10.73 16.39
C GLY A 114 -10.71 9.58 16.37
N TYR A 115 -10.25 8.39 16.01
CA TYR A 115 -11.03 7.16 15.98
C TYR A 115 -10.71 6.31 17.21
N GLY A 116 -11.73 5.95 17.98
CA GLY A 116 -11.61 5.12 19.19
C GLY A 116 -12.24 5.75 20.43
N SER A 117 -11.99 5.11 21.57
CA SER A 117 -12.57 5.52 22.84
C SER A 117 -12.08 6.88 23.31
N GLY A 118 -12.93 7.59 24.06
CA GLY A 118 -12.60 8.90 24.66
C GLY A 118 -11.25 8.91 25.41
N PRO A 119 -10.99 7.97 26.34
CA PRO A 119 -9.72 7.91 27.07
C PRO A 119 -8.48 7.76 26.18
N LEU A 120 -8.63 7.13 25.01
CA LEU A 120 -7.53 6.95 24.04
C LEU A 120 -7.38 8.19 23.14
N VAL A 121 -8.48 8.75 22.66
CA VAL A 121 -8.52 9.82 21.66
C VAL A 121 -8.31 11.21 22.25
N THR A 122 -8.98 11.52 23.37
CA THR A 122 -9.00 12.89 23.93
C THR A 122 -7.59 13.43 24.21
N PRO A 123 -6.66 12.69 24.84
CA PRO A 123 -5.31 13.21 25.08
C PRO A 123 -4.56 13.57 23.80
N ALA A 124 -4.74 12.77 22.73
CA ALA A 124 -4.09 13.01 21.45
C ALA A 124 -4.68 14.21 20.71
N VAL A 125 -6.01 14.39 20.77
CA VAL A 125 -6.68 15.57 20.22
C VAL A 125 -6.27 16.82 20.98
N ASP A 126 -6.18 16.78 22.32
CA ASP A 126 -5.74 17.90 23.13
C ASP A 126 -4.29 18.32 22.80
N GLU A 127 -3.39 17.35 22.62
CA GLU A 127 -2.01 17.60 22.16
C GLU A 127 -1.99 18.28 20.79
N ALA A 128 -2.78 17.77 19.82
CA ALA A 128 -2.88 18.34 18.48
C ALA A 128 -3.43 19.78 18.51
N LEU A 129 -4.51 20.02 19.26
CA LEU A 129 -5.12 21.34 19.41
C LEU A 129 -4.16 22.33 20.09
N ALA A 130 -3.42 21.90 21.12
CA ALA A 130 -2.42 22.73 21.77
C ALA A 130 -1.28 23.11 20.82
N LEU A 131 -0.83 22.17 19.98
CA LEU A 131 0.18 22.41 18.95
C LEU A 131 -0.31 23.41 17.89
N PHE A 132 -1.51 23.22 17.35
CA PHE A 132 -2.06 24.08 16.29
C PHE A 132 -2.40 25.48 16.77
N ARG A 133 -2.87 25.66 18.02
CA ARG A 133 -3.07 26.99 18.62
C ARG A 133 -1.80 27.83 18.70
N ARG A 134 -0.63 27.18 18.77
CA ARG A 134 0.68 27.84 18.79
C ARG A 134 1.26 28.07 17.39
N SER A 135 0.53 27.65 16.36
CA SER A 135 0.90 27.75 14.95
C SER A 135 -0.07 28.70 14.23
N GLU A 136 0.24 29.12 13.00
CA GLU A 136 -0.67 29.93 12.17
C GLU A 136 -1.81 29.12 11.53
N LEU A 137 -2.13 27.94 12.10
CA LEU A 137 -3.09 26.98 11.56
C LEU A 137 -4.47 27.19 12.16
N THR A 138 -5.48 27.28 11.30
CA THR A 138 -6.89 27.34 11.73
C THR A 138 -7.45 25.93 11.87
N VAL A 139 -7.82 25.54 13.09
CA VAL A 139 -8.57 24.28 13.30
C VAL A 139 -10.02 24.51 12.90
N VAL A 140 -10.46 23.86 11.82
CA VAL A 140 -11.83 23.92 11.31
C VAL A 140 -12.77 23.15 12.23
N ASP A 141 -12.37 21.92 12.60
CA ASP A 141 -13.06 21.12 13.60
C ASP A 141 -12.09 20.08 14.19
N ALA A 142 -12.43 19.58 15.38
CA ALA A 142 -11.79 18.45 16.02
C ALA A 142 -12.86 17.45 16.46
N LEU A 143 -12.77 16.24 15.95
CA LEU A 143 -13.81 15.23 16.04
C LEU A 143 -13.30 13.99 16.78
N ARG A 144 -14.19 13.35 17.53
CA ARG A 144 -14.04 11.96 18.00
C ARG A 144 -15.06 11.09 17.29
N VAL A 145 -14.65 9.89 16.89
CA VAL A 145 -15.49 8.90 16.22
C VAL A 145 -15.40 7.57 16.95
N GLU A 146 -16.55 7.00 17.31
CA GLU A 146 -16.66 5.70 17.97
C GLU A 146 -18.03 5.09 17.64
N ASP A 147 -18.07 3.79 17.33
CA ASP A 147 -19.30 3.02 17.14
C ASP A 147 -20.36 3.62 16.20
N GLY A 148 -19.92 4.26 15.11
CA GLY A 148 -20.82 4.87 14.13
C GLY A 148 -21.45 6.18 14.61
N ARG A 149 -20.83 6.81 15.61
CA ARG A 149 -21.19 8.12 16.12
C ARG A 149 -19.98 9.04 16.12
N TYR A 150 -20.24 10.33 16.08
CA TYR A 150 -19.21 11.34 16.25
C TYR A 150 -19.58 12.41 17.27
N TRP A 151 -18.55 13.06 17.81
CA TRP A 151 -18.62 14.21 18.72
C TRP A 151 -17.64 15.26 18.24
N SER A 152 -18.03 16.53 18.22
CA SER A 152 -17.09 17.64 18.01
C SER A 152 -16.61 18.18 19.36
N TYR A 153 -15.30 18.34 19.50
CA TYR A 153 -14.68 19.04 20.63
C TYR A 153 -14.83 20.56 20.52
N GLY A 154 -15.15 21.08 19.32
CA GLY A 154 -15.36 22.50 19.06
C GLY A 154 -16.82 22.96 19.23
N CYS A 155 -17.78 22.04 19.26
CA CYS A 155 -19.20 22.35 19.34
C CYS A 155 -19.77 22.06 20.74
N SER A 156 -20.26 23.09 21.43
CA SER A 156 -20.89 22.97 22.75
C SER A 156 -22.43 22.96 22.73
N ARG A 157 -23.02 22.88 21.54
CA ARG A 157 -24.47 22.95 21.33
C ARG A 157 -25.09 21.57 21.47
N SER A 158 -25.97 21.36 22.45
CA SER A 158 -26.60 20.06 22.71
C SER A 158 -27.55 19.59 21.61
N ASP A 159 -28.13 20.51 20.83
CA ASP A 159 -29.00 20.21 19.69
C ASP A 159 -28.22 19.75 18.44
N CYS A 160 -26.95 20.16 18.33
CA CYS A 160 -26.05 19.79 17.24
C CYS A 160 -25.11 18.64 17.61
N CYS A 161 -24.60 18.62 18.84
CA CYS A 161 -23.67 17.63 19.39
C CYS A 161 -24.20 17.15 20.74
N PRO A 162 -25.16 16.20 20.76
CA PRO A 162 -25.67 15.62 21.99
C PRO A 162 -24.58 14.80 22.71
N ALA A 163 -24.73 14.61 24.02
CA ALA A 163 -23.77 13.86 24.83
C ALA A 163 -23.57 12.41 24.34
N ASP A 164 -24.64 11.78 23.83
CA ASP A 164 -24.61 10.43 23.27
C ASP A 164 -24.02 10.35 21.85
N GLY A 165 -23.64 11.49 21.26
CA GLY A 165 -23.02 11.58 19.94
C GLY A 165 -24.01 11.57 18.79
N VAL A 166 -23.59 12.15 17.66
CA VAL A 166 -24.38 12.22 16.43
C VAL A 166 -24.20 10.92 15.65
N PRO A 167 -25.28 10.15 15.36
CA PRO A 167 -25.17 8.97 14.52
C PRO A 167 -24.86 9.35 13.08
N TYR A 168 -24.01 8.56 12.40
CA TYR A 168 -23.72 8.75 10.97
C TYR A 168 -23.53 7.41 10.25
N GLU A 169 -23.75 7.40 8.93
CA GLU A 169 -23.58 6.21 8.12
C GLU A 169 -22.13 5.99 7.68
N ARG A 170 -21.48 4.97 8.25
CA ARG A 170 -20.05 4.67 8.01
C ARG A 170 -19.70 4.23 6.58
N ARG A 171 -20.65 3.64 5.84
CA ARG A 171 -20.38 2.90 4.59
C ARG A 171 -21.28 3.24 3.40
N ALA A 172 -22.32 4.04 3.61
CA ALA A 172 -23.38 4.26 2.61
C ALA A 172 -23.64 5.75 2.30
N GLY A 173 -22.79 6.66 2.79
CA GLY A 173 -22.90 8.09 2.48
C GLY A 173 -22.58 8.41 1.01
N ALA A 174 -23.01 9.59 0.55
CA ALA A 174 -22.82 10.05 -0.83
C ALA A 174 -21.34 10.05 -1.25
N VAL A 175 -20.45 10.51 -0.37
CA VAL A 175 -19.00 10.51 -0.60
C VAL A 175 -18.45 9.08 -0.77
N ALA A 176 -18.94 8.13 0.02
CA ALA A 176 -18.52 6.73 -0.09
C ALA A 176 -18.96 6.11 -1.42
N ALA A 177 -20.20 6.39 -1.84
CA ALA A 177 -20.72 5.96 -3.13
C ALA A 177 -19.93 6.56 -4.30
N GLU A 178 -19.63 7.86 -4.25
CA GLU A 178 -18.85 8.55 -5.28
C GLU A 178 -17.39 8.06 -5.32
N ALA A 179 -16.76 7.84 -4.17
CA ALA A 179 -15.42 7.26 -4.09
C ALA A 179 -15.37 5.87 -4.75
N VAL A 180 -16.34 5.00 -4.48
CA VAL A 180 -16.45 3.67 -5.09
C VAL A 180 -16.72 3.76 -6.60
N LEU A 181 -17.58 4.68 -7.03
CA LEU A 181 -17.80 4.96 -8.46
C LEU A 181 -16.50 5.34 -9.18
N HIS A 182 -15.60 6.02 -8.47
CA HIS A 182 -14.27 6.39 -8.96
C HIS A 182 -13.19 5.31 -8.76
N GLY A 183 -13.59 4.10 -8.37
CA GLY A 183 -12.68 2.97 -8.21
C GLY A 183 -11.83 3.00 -6.94
N LEU A 184 -12.11 3.91 -6.00
CA LEU A 184 -11.46 3.92 -4.70
C LEU A 184 -12.04 2.81 -3.81
N VAL A 185 -11.17 2.14 -3.08
CA VAL A 185 -11.53 1.04 -2.18
C VAL A 185 -11.02 1.36 -0.78
N ALA A 186 -11.92 1.26 0.21
CA ALA A 186 -11.56 1.26 1.61
C ALA A 186 -11.66 -0.17 2.15
N LEU A 187 -10.53 -0.73 2.59
CA LEU A 187 -10.49 -2.04 3.23
C LEU A 187 -11.17 -1.99 4.62
N PRO A 188 -11.65 -3.13 5.15
CA PRO A 188 -12.37 -3.18 6.42
C PRO A 188 -11.59 -2.61 7.61
N ASP A 189 -10.28 -2.82 7.61
CA ASP A 189 -9.35 -2.42 8.67
C ASP A 189 -7.91 -2.47 8.13
N ARG A 190 -6.96 -1.97 8.94
CA ARG A 190 -5.53 -2.03 8.63
C ARG A 190 -5.02 -3.47 8.48
N GLN A 191 -5.56 -4.40 9.25
CA GLN A 191 -5.14 -5.81 9.20
C GLN A 191 -5.50 -6.44 7.84
N ALA A 192 -6.58 -6.02 7.20
CA ALA A 192 -6.93 -6.42 5.84
C ALA A 192 -5.93 -5.88 4.81
N LEU A 193 -5.40 -4.67 5.02
CA LEU A 193 -4.32 -4.13 4.19
C LEU A 193 -3.03 -4.94 4.36
N GLU A 194 -2.67 -5.30 5.59
CA GLU A 194 -1.52 -6.15 5.89
C GLU A 194 -1.65 -7.52 5.21
N ARG A 195 -2.82 -8.16 5.35
CA ARG A 195 -3.13 -9.44 4.69
C ARG A 195 -3.10 -9.36 3.17
N SER A 196 -3.25 -8.18 2.58
CA SER A 196 -3.14 -8.02 1.12
C SER A 196 -1.72 -8.35 0.62
N LEU A 197 -0.70 -8.24 1.47
CA LEU A 197 0.70 -8.58 1.20
C LEU A 197 1.16 -9.89 1.86
N ASP A 198 0.24 -10.70 2.37
CA ASP A 198 0.57 -12.05 2.86
C ASP A 198 1.18 -12.89 1.73
N PRO A 199 2.18 -13.74 2.05
CA PRO A 199 2.76 -14.62 1.06
C PRO A 199 1.70 -15.51 0.44
N VAL A 200 1.86 -15.84 -0.84
CA VAL A 200 1.07 -16.90 -1.44
C VAL A 200 1.30 -18.22 -0.70
N THR A 201 0.26 -19.04 -0.60
CA THR A 201 0.28 -20.34 0.09
C THR A 201 -0.15 -21.46 -0.85
N GLY A 202 0.02 -22.72 -0.43
CA GLY A 202 -0.37 -23.90 -1.20
C GLY A 202 0.42 -24.03 -2.52
N PRO A 203 -0.13 -24.71 -3.54
CA PRO A 203 0.62 -25.12 -4.73
C PRO A 203 1.43 -24.01 -5.43
N ALA A 204 0.93 -22.77 -5.42
CA ALA A 204 1.64 -21.62 -5.98
C ALA A 204 2.94 -21.31 -5.21
N ARG A 205 2.95 -21.49 -3.89
CA ARG A 205 4.14 -21.31 -3.04
C ARG A 205 5.16 -22.41 -3.28
N GLU A 206 4.72 -23.66 -3.39
CA GLU A 206 5.60 -24.79 -3.71
C GLU A 206 6.24 -24.61 -5.10
N ALA A 207 5.47 -24.19 -6.11
CA ALA A 207 6.00 -23.90 -7.44
C ALA A 207 7.06 -22.78 -7.44
N MET A 208 6.84 -21.71 -6.66
CA MET A 208 7.82 -20.63 -6.49
C MET A 208 9.10 -21.10 -5.77
N ARG A 209 8.99 -21.96 -4.74
CA ARG A 209 10.15 -22.56 -4.06
C ARG A 209 10.97 -23.41 -5.02
N GLU A 210 10.32 -24.28 -5.79
CA GLU A 210 11.00 -25.14 -6.76
C GLU A 210 11.70 -24.33 -7.85
N ALA A 211 11.01 -23.35 -8.44
CA ALA A 211 11.60 -22.46 -9.43
C ALA A 211 12.79 -21.69 -8.85
N THR A 212 12.67 -21.20 -7.61
CA THR A 212 13.76 -20.53 -6.89
C THR A 212 14.97 -21.44 -6.71
N GLY A 213 14.76 -22.68 -6.26
CA GLY A 213 15.84 -23.64 -6.06
C GLY A 213 16.58 -23.98 -7.35
N ARG A 214 15.83 -24.27 -8.42
CA ARG A 214 16.41 -24.57 -9.75
C ARG A 214 17.24 -23.40 -10.29
N LEU A 215 16.65 -22.22 -10.35
CA LEU A 215 17.27 -21.04 -10.97
C LEU A 215 18.43 -20.48 -10.15
N ALA A 216 18.35 -20.56 -8.82
CA ALA A 216 19.49 -20.25 -7.95
C ALA A 216 20.64 -21.24 -8.17
N GLY A 217 20.32 -22.54 -8.35
CA GLY A 217 21.30 -23.58 -8.68
C GLY A 217 22.00 -23.35 -10.02
N GLU A 218 21.23 -23.06 -11.06
CA GLU A 218 21.75 -22.71 -12.39
C GLU A 218 22.69 -21.50 -12.32
N LEU A 219 22.27 -20.43 -11.64
CA LEU A 219 23.05 -19.21 -11.51
C LEU A 219 24.34 -19.43 -10.71
N ARG A 220 24.29 -20.23 -9.63
CA ARG A 220 25.48 -20.62 -8.88
C ARG A 220 26.47 -21.40 -9.73
N GLY A 221 25.99 -22.33 -10.56
CA GLY A 221 26.81 -23.08 -11.50
C GLY A 221 27.49 -22.18 -12.54
N ARG A 222 26.74 -21.22 -13.11
CA ARG A 222 27.29 -20.23 -14.04
C ARG A 222 28.36 -19.34 -13.39
N LEU A 223 28.11 -18.86 -12.17
CA LEU A 223 29.06 -18.07 -11.38
C LEU A 223 30.36 -18.84 -11.11
N ALA A 224 30.26 -20.09 -10.65
CA ALA A 224 31.43 -20.92 -10.35
C ALA A 224 32.24 -21.28 -11.61
N GLY A 225 31.59 -21.38 -12.77
CA GLY A 225 32.22 -21.70 -14.06
C GLY A 225 32.74 -20.51 -14.85
N CYS A 226 32.46 -19.26 -14.44
CA CYS A 226 32.84 -18.09 -15.21
C CYS A 226 34.36 -17.86 -15.18
N ARG A 227 34.94 -17.52 -16.35
CA ARG A 227 36.37 -17.17 -16.48
C ARG A 227 36.60 -15.67 -16.56
N ASP A 228 35.61 -14.96 -17.10
CA ASP A 228 35.57 -13.51 -17.16
C ASP A 228 34.44 -13.02 -16.23
N ALA A 229 34.82 -12.63 -15.01
CA ALA A 229 33.87 -12.27 -13.96
C ALA A 229 33.17 -10.93 -14.26
N ASP A 230 33.90 -9.96 -14.83
CA ASP A 230 33.33 -8.65 -15.16
C ASP A 230 32.48 -8.72 -16.44
N GLY A 231 32.87 -9.53 -17.42
CA GLY A 231 32.02 -9.84 -18.58
C GLY A 231 30.72 -10.53 -18.19
N PHE A 232 30.78 -11.50 -17.26
CA PHE A 232 29.58 -12.12 -16.68
C PHE A 232 28.70 -11.09 -15.96
N ALA A 233 29.29 -10.18 -15.19
CA ALA A 233 28.55 -9.12 -14.51
C ALA A 233 27.86 -8.18 -15.50
N ALA A 234 28.53 -7.81 -16.60
CA ALA A 234 27.95 -6.98 -17.65
C ALA A 234 26.76 -7.66 -18.33
N GLU A 235 26.87 -8.94 -18.69
CA GLU A 235 25.76 -9.72 -19.25
C GLU A 235 24.58 -9.80 -18.26
N PHE A 236 24.86 -10.13 -17.00
CA PHE A 236 23.83 -10.27 -15.96
C PHE A 236 23.07 -8.96 -15.73
N VAL A 237 23.78 -7.83 -15.66
CA VAL A 237 23.15 -6.51 -15.47
C VAL A 237 22.34 -6.11 -16.70
N ALA A 238 22.85 -6.32 -17.92
CA ALA A 238 22.11 -6.04 -19.15
C ALA A 238 20.81 -6.86 -19.23
N ASP A 239 20.89 -8.17 -18.99
CA ASP A 239 19.73 -9.07 -18.95
C ASP A 239 18.74 -8.66 -17.85
N GLY A 240 19.25 -8.29 -16.68
CA GLY A 240 18.42 -7.84 -15.56
C GLY A 240 17.62 -6.59 -15.88
N MET A 241 18.25 -5.58 -16.49
CA MET A 241 17.56 -4.36 -16.94
C MET A 241 16.52 -4.67 -18.03
N ALA A 242 16.84 -5.56 -18.98
CA ALA A 242 15.87 -5.99 -19.98
C ALA A 242 14.64 -6.65 -19.35
N ARG A 243 14.85 -7.51 -18.33
CA ARG A 243 13.76 -8.17 -17.59
C ARG A 243 12.88 -7.19 -16.82
N VAL A 244 13.45 -6.13 -16.26
CA VAL A 244 12.66 -5.05 -15.61
C VAL A 244 11.71 -4.42 -16.62
N ARG A 245 12.23 -4.04 -17.79
CA ARG A 245 11.42 -3.39 -18.85
C ARG A 245 10.34 -4.34 -19.40
N GLU A 246 10.69 -5.60 -19.64
CA GLU A 246 9.74 -6.64 -20.06
C GLU A 246 8.62 -6.88 -19.04
N ALA A 247 8.97 -6.90 -17.74
CA ALA A 247 7.99 -7.03 -16.67
C ALA A 247 7.01 -5.86 -16.63
N ILE A 248 7.49 -4.62 -16.77
CA ILE A 248 6.63 -3.43 -16.84
C ILE A 248 5.68 -3.54 -18.03
N VAL A 249 6.17 -3.89 -19.23
CA VAL A 249 5.34 -4.10 -20.42
C VAL A 249 4.30 -5.20 -20.21
N THR A 250 4.68 -6.29 -19.57
CA THR A 250 3.78 -7.43 -19.30
C THR A 250 2.62 -7.03 -18.39
N TYR A 251 2.87 -6.25 -17.34
CA TYR A 251 1.80 -5.78 -16.45
C TYR A 251 0.98 -4.64 -17.04
N ALA A 252 1.59 -3.79 -17.88
CA ALA A 252 0.88 -2.73 -18.59
C ALA A 252 -0.17 -3.30 -19.56
N SER A 253 0.10 -4.45 -20.17
CA SER A 253 -0.84 -5.17 -21.04
C SER A 253 -1.84 -6.06 -20.29
N GLY A 254 -1.84 -6.04 -18.96
CA GLY A 254 -2.72 -6.87 -18.13
C GLY A 254 -2.26 -8.31 -17.95
N GLY A 255 -1.05 -8.65 -18.40
CA GLY A 255 -0.42 -9.94 -18.18
C GLY A 255 0.17 -10.09 -16.77
N ARG A 256 0.82 -11.23 -16.55
CA ARG A 256 1.50 -11.57 -15.29
C ARG A 256 2.70 -12.45 -15.59
N LEU A 257 3.80 -12.26 -14.86
CA LEU A 257 5.00 -13.08 -15.02
C LEU A 257 4.75 -14.53 -14.56
N GLY A 258 5.27 -15.50 -15.32
CA GLY A 258 5.41 -16.88 -14.87
C GLY A 258 6.40 -17.01 -13.69
N GLU A 259 6.44 -18.18 -13.06
CA GLU A 259 7.30 -18.45 -11.89
C GLU A 259 8.78 -18.19 -12.20
N ASP A 260 9.27 -18.74 -13.31
CA ASP A 260 10.68 -18.59 -13.70
C ASP A 260 11.04 -17.13 -14.01
N GLN A 261 10.13 -16.37 -14.65
CA GLN A 261 10.36 -14.96 -14.93
C GLN A 261 10.37 -14.12 -13.64
N ALA A 262 9.44 -14.39 -12.72
CA ALA A 262 9.37 -13.72 -11.43
C ALA A 262 10.64 -13.99 -10.60
N VAL A 263 11.11 -15.23 -10.55
CA VAL A 263 12.34 -15.61 -9.83
C VAL A 263 13.58 -14.94 -10.44
N ARG A 264 13.74 -14.96 -11.77
CA ARG A 264 14.88 -14.31 -12.45
C ARG A 264 14.89 -12.80 -12.18
N LEU A 265 13.72 -12.16 -12.18
CA LEU A 265 13.60 -10.75 -11.82
C LEU A 265 13.97 -10.51 -10.35
N GLY A 266 13.43 -11.32 -9.42
CA GLY A 266 13.75 -11.23 -7.98
C GLY A 266 15.26 -11.40 -7.70
N LEU A 267 15.93 -12.34 -8.37
CA LEU A 267 17.38 -12.51 -8.31
C LEU A 267 18.13 -11.27 -8.81
N GLY A 268 17.69 -10.70 -9.95
CA GLY A 268 18.28 -9.51 -10.53
C GLY A 268 18.16 -8.28 -9.65
N LEU A 269 17.02 -8.08 -8.99
CA LEU A 269 16.74 -6.92 -8.12
C LEU A 269 17.58 -6.87 -6.83
N ALA A 270 18.34 -7.93 -6.51
CA ALA A 270 19.35 -7.87 -5.47
C ALA A 270 20.57 -7.00 -5.87
N VAL A 271 20.75 -6.74 -7.17
CA VAL A 271 21.79 -5.83 -7.70
C VAL A 271 21.23 -4.42 -7.78
N ILE A 272 21.91 -3.48 -7.12
CA ILE A 272 21.48 -2.07 -7.00
C ILE A 272 21.16 -1.45 -8.37
N ARG A 273 22.03 -1.60 -9.37
CA ARG A 273 21.78 -1.02 -10.71
C ARG A 273 20.50 -1.54 -11.37
N ILE A 274 20.19 -2.84 -11.24
CA ILE A 274 18.96 -3.43 -11.80
C ILE A 274 17.74 -2.94 -11.02
N ARG A 275 17.82 -2.85 -9.69
CA ARG A 275 16.75 -2.29 -8.85
C ARG A 275 16.50 -0.82 -9.15
N ASP A 276 17.55 -0.05 -9.35
CA ASP A 276 17.46 1.38 -9.60
C ASP A 276 16.99 1.68 -11.03
N GLU A 277 17.16 0.74 -11.99
CA GLU A 277 16.42 0.76 -13.26
C GLU A 277 14.91 0.71 -13.02
N ALA A 278 14.45 -0.22 -12.18
CA ALA A 278 13.04 -0.38 -11.87
C ALA A 278 12.48 0.84 -11.13
N TRP A 279 13.30 1.50 -10.31
CA TRP A 279 12.97 2.79 -9.71
C TRP A 279 12.86 3.89 -10.77
N ALA A 280 13.90 4.08 -11.59
CA ALA A 280 13.99 5.19 -12.54
C ALA A 280 12.86 5.19 -13.59
N LEU A 281 12.29 4.01 -13.88
CA LEU A 281 11.17 3.86 -14.82
C LEU A 281 9.78 4.16 -14.23
N VAL A 282 9.70 4.49 -12.93
CA VAL A 282 8.43 4.91 -12.31
C VAL A 282 8.11 6.36 -12.72
N THR A 283 7.15 6.50 -13.64
CA THR A 283 6.56 7.79 -14.03
C THR A 283 5.17 7.94 -13.41
N ASP A 284 4.59 9.13 -13.48
CA ASP A 284 3.24 9.37 -12.94
C ASP A 284 2.17 8.55 -13.70
N GLU A 285 2.38 8.28 -14.98
CA GLU A 285 1.50 7.45 -15.81
C GLU A 285 1.67 5.95 -15.57
N SER A 286 2.84 5.50 -15.09
CA SER A 286 3.14 4.08 -14.90
C SER A 286 2.90 3.57 -13.49
N GLN A 287 2.52 4.43 -12.54
CA GLN A 287 2.37 4.07 -11.12
C GLN A 287 1.39 2.90 -10.89
N ASP A 288 0.28 2.83 -11.63
CA ASP A 288 -0.67 1.70 -11.56
C ASP A 288 -0.02 0.36 -11.97
N THR A 289 0.77 0.37 -13.04
CA THR A 289 1.47 -0.81 -13.54
C THR A 289 2.51 -1.28 -12.53
N HIS A 290 3.33 -0.37 -12.01
CA HIS A 290 4.34 -0.68 -11.00
C HIS A 290 3.72 -1.18 -9.70
N LEU A 291 2.61 -0.57 -9.25
CA LEU A 291 1.91 -1.02 -8.05
C LEU A 291 1.48 -2.48 -8.18
N LYS A 292 0.86 -2.86 -9.31
CA LYS A 292 0.44 -4.26 -9.59
C LYS A 292 1.63 -5.22 -9.64
N LEU A 293 2.71 -4.85 -10.33
CA LEU A 293 3.91 -5.66 -10.48
C LEU A 293 4.57 -5.93 -9.12
N TRP A 294 4.87 -4.88 -8.35
CA TRP A 294 5.59 -5.02 -7.09
C TRP A 294 4.72 -5.65 -6.00
N HIS A 295 3.40 -5.40 -6.01
CA HIS A 295 2.46 -6.07 -5.14
C HIS A 295 2.42 -7.59 -5.42
N ASP A 296 2.38 -8.02 -6.69
CA ASP A 296 2.40 -9.45 -7.01
C ASP A 296 3.71 -10.13 -6.59
N LEU A 297 4.85 -9.52 -6.89
CA LEU A 297 6.16 -10.11 -6.58
C LEU A 297 6.43 -10.15 -5.07
N THR A 298 6.01 -9.13 -4.31
CA THR A 298 6.14 -9.10 -2.84
C THR A 298 5.48 -10.32 -2.19
N ARG A 299 4.37 -10.80 -2.77
CA ARG A 299 3.63 -11.97 -2.25
C ARG A 299 4.21 -13.30 -2.71
N ARG A 300 4.80 -13.36 -3.90
CA ARG A 300 5.20 -14.62 -4.56
C ARG A 300 6.62 -15.04 -4.26
N LEU A 301 7.55 -14.08 -4.17
CA LEU A 301 8.96 -14.39 -4.02
C LEU A 301 9.27 -15.07 -2.68
N GLU A 302 10.34 -15.87 -2.66
CA GLU A 302 10.89 -16.41 -1.41
C GLU A 302 11.39 -15.25 -0.52
N PRO A 303 11.34 -15.36 0.82
CA PRO A 303 11.44 -14.22 1.73
C PRO A 303 12.75 -13.44 1.55
N ARG A 304 13.86 -14.14 1.32
CA ARG A 304 15.17 -13.55 1.06
C ARG A 304 15.25 -12.65 -0.19
N PHE A 305 14.27 -12.71 -1.10
CA PHE A 305 14.18 -11.87 -2.30
C PHE A 305 13.07 -10.81 -2.22
N VAL A 306 12.34 -10.73 -1.10
CA VAL A 306 11.26 -9.76 -0.88
C VAL A 306 11.76 -8.32 -0.67
N PRO A 307 12.86 -8.03 0.05
CA PRO A 307 13.21 -6.65 0.41
C PRO A 307 13.27 -5.65 -0.77
N PRO A 308 13.87 -5.98 -1.93
CA PRO A 308 13.89 -5.07 -3.07
C PRO A 308 12.49 -4.75 -3.62
N VAL A 309 11.65 -5.77 -3.85
CA VAL A 309 10.31 -5.59 -4.45
C VAL A 309 9.34 -4.92 -3.48
N ALA A 310 9.43 -5.24 -2.19
CA ALA A 310 8.60 -4.62 -1.16
C ALA A 310 8.97 -3.14 -0.96
N SER A 311 10.25 -2.80 -1.09
CA SER A 311 10.70 -1.41 -1.06
C SER A 311 10.26 -0.63 -2.31
N LEU A 312 10.30 -1.23 -3.50
CA LEU A 312 9.76 -0.63 -4.73
C LEU A 312 8.23 -0.43 -4.65
N LEU A 313 7.51 -1.39 -4.06
CA LEU A 313 6.09 -1.24 -3.75
C LEU A 313 5.86 -0.07 -2.80
N GLY A 314 6.66 0.01 -1.73
CA GLY A 314 6.57 1.07 -0.73
C GLY A 314 6.78 2.46 -1.33
N LEU A 315 7.79 2.60 -2.19
CA LEU A 315 8.04 3.81 -2.98
C LEU A 315 6.83 4.22 -3.82
N VAL A 316 6.29 3.30 -4.62
CA VAL A 316 5.22 3.60 -5.57
C VAL A 316 3.93 3.94 -4.82
N ALA A 317 3.62 3.22 -3.75
CA ALA A 317 2.49 3.53 -2.87
C ALA A 317 2.65 4.93 -2.25
N TRP A 318 3.84 5.26 -1.76
CA TRP A 318 4.11 6.58 -1.17
C TRP A 318 3.99 7.72 -2.20
N ARG A 319 4.49 7.55 -3.44
CA ARG A 319 4.31 8.53 -4.52
C ARG A 319 2.86 8.77 -4.90
N ARG A 320 2.00 7.76 -4.75
CA ARG A 320 0.54 7.86 -4.94
C ARG A 320 -0.20 8.51 -3.77
N GLY A 321 0.50 8.79 -2.67
CA GLY A 321 -0.11 9.25 -1.42
C GLY A 321 -0.66 8.13 -0.54
N ASP A 322 -0.53 6.86 -0.94
CA ASP A 322 -0.93 5.70 -0.13
C ASP A 322 0.17 5.35 0.89
N SER A 323 0.27 6.18 1.92
CA SER A 323 1.26 6.02 3.00
C SER A 323 1.01 4.75 3.84
N ALA A 324 -0.21 4.23 3.81
CA ALA A 324 -0.58 3.02 4.53
C ALA A 324 0.01 1.78 3.86
N LEU A 325 -0.24 1.60 2.57
CA LEU A 325 0.35 0.51 1.80
C LEU A 325 1.87 0.66 1.76
N ALA A 326 2.38 1.90 1.69
CA ALA A 326 3.81 2.15 1.79
C ALA A 326 4.40 1.61 3.10
N GLY A 327 3.79 1.95 4.24
CA GLY A 327 4.20 1.47 5.55
C GLY A 327 4.16 -0.06 5.65
N VAL A 328 3.06 -0.69 5.22
CA VAL A 328 2.92 -2.16 5.23
C VAL A 328 3.99 -2.81 4.35
N ALA A 329 4.22 -2.32 3.13
CA ALA A 329 5.23 -2.87 2.23
C ALA A 329 6.64 -2.77 2.83
N LEU A 330 6.98 -1.64 3.46
CA LEU A 330 8.28 -1.45 4.10
C LEU A 330 8.45 -2.33 5.35
N THR A 331 7.39 -2.57 6.11
CA THR A 331 7.40 -3.57 7.20
C THR A 331 7.72 -4.96 6.65
N ARG A 332 7.12 -5.37 5.52
CA ARG A 332 7.43 -6.66 4.88
C ARG A 332 8.88 -6.77 4.43
N ALA A 333 9.47 -5.68 3.94
CA ALA A 333 10.90 -5.63 3.63
C ALA A 333 11.76 -5.79 4.89
N HIS A 334 11.40 -5.09 5.99
CA HIS A 334 12.12 -5.11 7.25
C HIS A 334 12.03 -6.46 7.98
N GLU A 335 10.87 -7.13 7.93
CA GLU A 335 10.68 -8.50 8.43
C GLU A 335 11.60 -9.50 7.74
N ALA A 336 11.84 -9.32 6.44
CA ALA A 336 12.72 -10.18 5.64
C ALA A 336 14.20 -9.84 5.81
N ASP A 337 14.56 -8.56 5.88
CA ASP A 337 15.92 -8.07 6.12
C ASP A 337 15.89 -6.70 6.83
N PRO A 338 16.13 -6.66 8.16
CA PRO A 338 16.18 -5.42 8.93
C PRO A 338 17.27 -4.44 8.47
N GLY A 339 18.31 -4.95 7.79
CA GLY A 339 19.44 -4.17 7.29
C GLY A 339 19.23 -3.60 5.89
N TYR A 340 18.12 -3.89 5.22
CA TYR A 340 17.93 -3.50 3.82
C TYR A 340 17.87 -1.98 3.65
N SER A 341 18.90 -1.41 3.03
CA SER A 341 19.14 0.04 3.04
C SER A 341 18.01 0.87 2.45
N MET A 342 17.43 0.44 1.33
CA MET A 342 16.35 1.18 0.67
C MET A 342 15.08 1.20 1.51
N ALA A 343 14.72 0.08 2.16
CA ALA A 343 13.57 0.03 3.06
C ALA A 343 13.75 0.99 4.24
N ASN A 344 14.94 0.99 4.85
CA ASN A 344 15.27 1.86 5.97
C ASN A 344 15.26 3.34 5.59
N LEU A 345 15.78 3.70 4.41
CA LEU A 345 15.75 5.07 3.91
C LEU A 345 14.33 5.57 3.63
N LEU A 346 13.49 4.74 2.98
CA LEU A 346 12.10 5.07 2.72
C LEU A 346 11.29 5.18 4.02
N ALA A 347 11.47 4.24 4.95
CA ALA A 347 10.80 4.28 6.25
C ALA A 347 11.19 5.52 7.05
N HIS A 348 12.47 5.90 7.03
CA HIS A 348 12.96 7.13 7.66
C HIS A 348 12.32 8.38 7.03
N ALA A 349 12.28 8.45 5.70
CA ALA A 349 11.66 9.57 4.99
C ALA A 349 10.16 9.71 5.34
N ILE A 350 9.42 8.61 5.34
CA ILE A 350 7.99 8.60 5.70
C ILE A 350 7.79 8.97 7.18
N HIS A 351 8.59 8.42 8.09
CA HIS A 351 8.50 8.72 9.53
C HIS A 351 8.76 10.21 9.83
N HIS A 352 9.68 10.83 9.10
CA HIS A 352 9.97 12.26 9.20
C HIS A 352 9.10 13.14 8.32
N LEU A 353 8.01 12.58 7.78
CA LEU A 353 7.02 13.28 6.97
C LEU A 353 7.66 14.05 5.79
N VAL A 354 8.69 13.49 5.19
CA VAL A 354 9.20 14.00 3.91
C VAL A 354 8.05 13.92 2.90
N PRO A 355 7.79 14.96 2.09
CA PRO A 355 6.72 14.88 1.11
C PRO A 355 7.18 14.08 -0.11
N PRO A 356 6.28 13.28 -0.74
CA PRO A 356 6.66 12.35 -1.80
C PRO A 356 7.21 13.04 -3.06
N HIS A 357 6.80 14.29 -3.32
CA HIS A 357 7.26 15.05 -4.49
C HIS A 357 8.76 15.37 -4.47
N VAL A 358 9.42 15.32 -3.30
CA VAL A 358 10.89 15.48 -3.19
C VAL A 358 11.64 14.40 -3.97
N LEU A 359 11.00 13.26 -4.21
CA LEU A 359 11.56 12.21 -5.07
C LEU A 359 11.46 12.57 -6.55
N ASN A 360 10.39 13.25 -6.98
CA ASN A 360 10.14 13.51 -8.40
C ASN A 360 11.26 14.36 -9.04
N ASP A 361 11.79 15.35 -8.32
CA ASP A 361 12.79 16.30 -8.83
C ASP A 361 14.24 15.79 -8.74
N ARG A 362 14.46 14.60 -8.16
CA ARG A 362 15.82 14.11 -7.83
C ARG A 362 16.13 12.74 -8.42
N MET A 363 15.27 12.20 -9.28
CA MET A 363 15.51 10.88 -9.85
C MET A 363 16.48 10.92 -11.03
N PRO A 364 17.66 10.29 -10.94
CA PRO A 364 18.52 10.14 -12.11
C PRO A 364 17.83 9.30 -13.18
N SER A 365 18.04 9.67 -14.44
CA SER A 365 17.63 8.85 -15.58
C SER A 365 18.47 7.56 -15.66
N PRO A 366 18.00 6.52 -16.35
CA PRO A 366 18.81 5.32 -16.61
C PRO A 366 20.20 5.65 -17.22
N GLU A 367 20.27 6.62 -18.12
CA GLU A 367 21.53 7.06 -18.74
C GLU A 367 22.46 7.80 -17.76
N GLU A 368 21.90 8.51 -16.78
CA GLU A 368 22.68 9.16 -15.72
C GLU A 368 23.25 8.14 -14.75
N LEU A 369 22.46 7.13 -14.36
CA LEU A 369 22.92 6.00 -13.56
C LEU A 369 24.06 5.24 -14.24
N ASP A 370 23.95 4.98 -15.54
CA ASP A 370 25.01 4.31 -16.31
C ASP A 370 26.31 5.13 -16.32
N ARG A 371 26.20 6.45 -16.45
CA ARG A 371 27.35 7.37 -16.44
C ARG A 371 28.02 7.44 -15.07
N GLU A 372 27.23 7.48 -14.00
CA GLU A 372 27.73 7.60 -12.63
C GLU A 372 28.34 6.29 -12.11
N MET A 373 27.67 5.15 -12.36
CA MET A 373 28.13 3.85 -11.89
C MET A 373 29.25 3.27 -12.75
N GLY A 374 29.30 3.62 -14.04
CA GLY A 374 30.26 3.07 -15.00
C GLY A 374 29.95 1.63 -15.40
N SER A 375 30.96 0.92 -15.92
CA SER A 375 30.76 -0.47 -16.39
C SER A 375 30.50 -1.44 -15.24
N PRO A 376 29.58 -2.40 -15.39
CA PRO A 376 29.33 -3.43 -14.40
C PRO A 376 30.57 -4.24 -14.06
N ARG A 377 30.72 -4.56 -12.77
CA ARG A 377 31.82 -5.38 -12.23
C ARG A 377 31.26 -6.48 -11.37
N MET A 378 32.03 -7.57 -11.20
CA MET A 378 31.62 -8.70 -10.36
C MET A 378 31.26 -8.28 -8.92
N ALA A 379 31.91 -7.24 -8.40
CA ALA A 379 31.60 -6.68 -7.08
C ALA A 379 30.13 -6.23 -6.91
N TRP A 380 29.45 -5.86 -8.00
CA TRP A 380 28.03 -5.46 -7.98
C TRP A 380 27.11 -6.66 -7.72
N LEU A 381 27.55 -7.87 -8.04
CA LEU A 381 26.78 -9.09 -7.88
C LEU A 381 26.92 -9.72 -6.49
N LEU A 382 27.79 -9.20 -5.62
CA LEU A 382 28.03 -9.74 -4.28
C LEU A 382 26.76 -9.87 -3.43
N PRO A 383 25.84 -8.87 -3.38
CA PRO A 383 24.59 -9.02 -2.63
C PRO A 383 23.74 -10.18 -3.14
N MET A 384 23.66 -10.35 -4.47
CA MET A 384 22.93 -11.44 -5.10
C MET A 384 23.60 -12.79 -4.81
N ALA A 385 24.93 -12.88 -4.90
CA ALA A 385 25.69 -14.09 -4.61
C ALA A 385 25.50 -14.55 -3.15
N ALA A 386 25.50 -13.63 -2.19
CA ALA A 386 25.22 -13.93 -0.78
C ALA A 386 23.85 -14.59 -0.59
N LEU A 387 22.81 -14.11 -1.29
CA LEU A 387 21.47 -14.70 -1.25
C LEU A 387 21.40 -16.08 -1.89
N LEU A 388 22.34 -16.44 -2.77
CA LEU A 388 22.44 -17.79 -3.33
C LEU A 388 23.08 -18.78 -2.35
N GLU A 389 23.96 -18.33 -1.46
CA GLU A 389 24.68 -19.20 -0.51
C GLU A 389 23.83 -19.60 0.69
N ASP A 390 22.79 -18.82 1.01
CA ASP A 390 21.96 -19.03 2.19
C ASP A 390 20.67 -19.81 1.88
N PRO A 391 20.57 -21.12 2.19
CA PRO A 391 19.36 -21.89 1.96
C PRO A 391 18.23 -21.61 2.97
N GLY A 392 18.39 -20.71 3.96
CA GLY A 392 17.27 -20.33 4.85
C GLY A 392 17.61 -19.83 6.26
N GLY A 393 18.72 -19.13 6.49
CA GLY A 393 19.06 -18.49 7.76
C GLY A 393 18.72 -16.98 7.78
N PRO A 394 18.54 -16.36 8.97
CA PRO A 394 18.57 -14.91 9.07
C PRO A 394 19.99 -14.45 8.76
N GLY A 395 20.12 -13.45 7.88
CA GLY A 395 21.40 -12.96 7.36
C GLY A 395 22.42 -12.61 8.45
N PRO A 396 23.72 -12.51 8.12
CA PRO A 396 24.77 -12.26 9.10
C PRO A 396 24.58 -10.88 9.71
N GLY A 397 23.97 -10.86 10.90
CA GLY A 397 24.01 -9.71 11.79
C GLY A 397 25.46 -9.37 12.04
N ARG A 398 25.92 -8.25 11.48
CA ARG A 398 27.13 -7.58 11.94
C ARG A 398 26.97 -7.41 13.45
N GLU A 399 27.75 -8.16 14.23
CA GLU A 399 27.86 -8.00 15.67
C GLU A 399 28.08 -6.52 15.97
N ALA A 400 27.05 -5.89 16.52
CA ALA A 400 27.21 -4.63 17.22
C ALA A 400 28.18 -4.90 18.37
N ALA A 401 29.37 -4.32 18.28
CA ALA A 401 30.39 -4.37 19.30
C ALA A 401 29.76 -4.03 20.66
N ALA A 402 29.60 -5.05 21.50
CA ALA A 402 29.20 -4.90 22.89
C ALA A 402 30.30 -4.13 23.61
N GLY A 403 30.05 -2.84 23.89
CA GLY A 403 30.88 -2.03 24.78
C GLY A 403 30.89 -2.63 26.20
N PRO A 404 32.01 -2.49 26.94
CA PRO A 404 32.18 -3.20 28.19
C PRO A 404 31.23 -2.70 29.28
N SER A 405 30.59 -3.68 29.91
CA SER A 405 29.85 -3.60 31.17
C SER A 405 30.59 -2.72 32.19
N ARG A 406 29.92 -1.65 32.65
CA ARG A 406 30.35 -0.87 33.81
C ARG A 406 30.12 -1.69 35.07
N SER A 407 31.22 -2.20 35.61
CA SER A 407 31.30 -2.73 36.97
C SER A 407 30.95 -1.65 38.00
N ARG A 408 30.14 -2.07 38.98
CA ARG A 408 29.88 -1.40 40.24
C ARG A 408 31.19 -0.99 40.93
N VAL A 409 31.23 0.25 41.44
CA VAL A 409 32.10 0.62 42.55
C VAL A 409 31.23 1.22 43.64
N THR A 410 31.18 0.50 44.75
CA THR A 410 30.85 0.97 46.10
C THR A 410 31.88 1.99 46.57
N GLY A 411 31.41 3.11 47.12
CA GLY A 411 32.20 4.12 47.79
C GLY A 411 31.28 5.23 48.28
#